data_AF-A0AA38XVM2-F1
#
_entry.id   AF-A0AA38XVM2-F1
#
_cell.length_a   1.000
_cell.length_b   1.000
_cell.length_c   1.000
_cell.angle_alpha   90.00
_cell.angle_beta   90.00
_cell.angle_gamma   90.00
#
_symmetry.space_group_name_H-M   'P 1'
#
loop_
_entity.id
_entity.type
_entity.pdbx_description
1 polymer ?
#
loop_
_entity_poly.entity_id
_entity_poly.type
_entity_poly.pdbx_seq_one_letter_code
_entity_poly.pdbx_strand_id
1 'polypeptide(L)'
;MPFAASATAALDDSRGACVYSASDAASQRTPTTAPAAAAAKPAPVRPAATTSSGGGGDDDLPAGYVPLIKSLLQWLRPAPRPIEDEHWNDALRRAAWLRGLDDARRARLRTLATRFLHEKTITPIGELQLQVADGVLLAALCCLPLMEFGEVGLEGWSQLIVYPDAFRVQNSHMDADGVLHEWNDEVIGQAWDSGPLILSWADVQSELASPHDGFCVVVHEMVHKLDALDGAMDGTPPLPRAWQREWAADFQQSYDAFCAQVDAGVETGIDPYAAEAPEEFFAVASEYHFSAPDLLAEALPEVAAHLRRFYGEPPAMVG
;
A
#
# COMPACT_ATOMS: atom_id res chain seq x y z
N MET A 1 63.51 9.84 38.50
CA MET A 1 62.25 9.98 39.25
C MET A 1 61.16 9.28 38.44
N PRO A 2 60.34 8.42 39.08
CA PRO A 2 59.82 7.14 38.55
C PRO A 2 58.33 7.26 38.14
N PHE A 3 57.67 6.32 37.43
CA PHE A 3 57.17 4.98 37.79
C PHE A 3 56.63 4.35 36.47
N ALA A 4 56.93 3.10 36.07
CA ALA A 4 56.32 1.81 36.48
C ALA A 4 54.79 1.76 36.26
N ALA A 5 54.12 0.72 35.74
CA ALA A 5 54.46 -0.69 35.49
C ALA A 5 53.50 -1.29 34.44
N SER A 6 53.91 -2.46 33.91
CA SER A 6 53.22 -3.32 32.94
C SER A 6 52.14 -4.24 33.53
N ALA A 7 51.28 -4.73 32.61
CA ALA A 7 50.64 -6.05 32.53
C ALA A 7 49.56 -6.39 33.58
N THR A 8 48.46 -7.11 33.29
CA THR A 8 48.35 -8.35 32.52
C THR A 8 46.88 -8.62 32.12
N ALA A 9 46.70 -9.47 31.12
CA ALA A 9 45.49 -9.97 30.48
C ALA A 9 44.42 -10.63 31.37
N ALA A 10 43.18 -10.67 30.85
CA ALA A 10 42.29 -11.81 30.96
C ALA A 10 41.32 -11.83 29.75
N LEU A 11 41.27 -12.97 29.07
CA LEU A 11 40.22 -13.38 28.15
C LEU A 11 38.92 -13.58 28.93
N ASP A 12 37.77 -13.17 28.39
CA ASP A 12 36.57 -14.00 28.50
C ASP A 12 35.56 -13.73 27.37
N ASP A 13 34.93 -14.82 26.98
CA ASP A 13 33.96 -15.08 25.93
C ASP A 13 32.56 -14.73 26.44
N SER A 14 31.76 -13.96 25.69
CA SER A 14 30.31 -13.85 25.98
C SER A 14 29.53 -13.37 24.75
N ARG A 15 29.06 -14.34 23.97
CA ARG A 15 27.82 -14.22 23.18
C ARG A 15 26.66 -13.91 24.14
N GLY A 16 26.01 -12.77 23.94
CA GLY A 16 24.79 -12.38 24.67
C GLY A 16 23.59 -12.38 23.76
N ALA A 17 22.88 -13.51 23.72
CA ALA A 17 21.54 -13.62 23.16
C ALA A 17 20.55 -12.83 24.04
N CYS A 18 19.69 -12.01 23.43
CA CYS A 18 18.54 -11.44 24.13
C CYS A 18 17.42 -12.48 24.18
N VAL A 19 17.29 -13.09 25.37
CA VAL A 19 16.23 -14.02 25.76
C VAL A 19 14.97 -13.23 26.08
N TYR A 20 13.85 -13.57 25.44
CA TYR A 20 12.51 -13.12 25.81
C TYR A 20 12.07 -13.86 27.08
N SER A 21 11.93 -13.16 28.20
CA SER A 21 11.49 -13.77 29.46
C SER A 21 9.96 -13.75 29.54
N ALA A 22 9.36 -14.93 29.35
CA ALA A 22 7.98 -15.20 29.73
C ALA A 22 7.83 -15.09 31.25
N SER A 23 6.82 -14.35 31.72
CA SER A 23 6.45 -14.28 33.13
C SER A 23 5.12 -15.00 33.32
N ASP A 24 5.17 -16.21 33.86
CA ASP A 24 4.04 -16.92 34.44
C ASP A 24 3.54 -16.19 35.69
N ALA A 25 2.25 -15.85 35.73
CA ALA A 25 1.54 -15.55 36.97
C ALA A 25 0.13 -16.15 36.91
N ALA A 26 0.01 -17.39 37.39
CA ALA A 26 -1.27 -18.06 37.54
C ALA A 26 -1.80 -17.96 38.99
N SER A 27 -3.13 -17.81 39.05
CA SER A 27 -4.06 -18.09 40.16
C SER A 27 -4.33 -17.01 41.20
N GLN A 28 -5.50 -16.37 41.03
CA GLN A 28 -6.58 -16.41 42.01
C GLN A 28 -7.94 -16.30 41.29
N ARG A 29 -8.81 -17.31 41.48
CA ARG A 29 -10.17 -17.39 40.93
C ARG A 29 -11.18 -16.84 41.92
N THR A 30 -12.13 -16.03 41.45
CA THR A 30 -13.52 -15.99 41.94
C THR A 30 -14.48 -15.73 40.76
N PRO A 31 -15.70 -16.29 40.77
CA PRO A 31 -16.52 -16.44 39.58
C PRO A 31 -17.40 -15.21 39.35
N THR A 32 -17.38 -14.65 38.13
CA THR A 32 -18.33 -13.62 37.70
C THR A 32 -19.05 -14.11 36.45
N THR A 33 -20.34 -14.41 36.66
CA THR A 33 -21.50 -14.35 35.75
C THR A 33 -21.26 -14.35 34.24
N ALA A 34 -21.80 -15.38 33.59
CA ALA A 34 -21.98 -15.51 32.15
C ALA A 34 -22.79 -14.34 31.55
N PRO A 35 -22.39 -13.81 30.37
CA PRO A 35 -23.26 -12.92 29.62
C PRO A 35 -24.36 -13.73 28.93
N ALA A 36 -25.59 -13.25 29.07
CA ALA A 36 -26.79 -13.80 28.49
C ALA A 36 -26.74 -13.80 26.96
N ALA A 37 -27.30 -14.85 26.37
CA ALA A 37 -27.54 -14.98 24.94
C ALA A 37 -28.28 -13.75 24.39
N ALA A 38 -27.61 -13.01 23.51
CA ALA A 38 -28.24 -11.96 22.73
C ALA A 38 -29.22 -12.60 21.73
N ALA A 39 -30.49 -12.26 21.88
CA ALA A 39 -31.58 -12.71 21.04
C ALA A 39 -31.36 -12.29 19.57
N ALA A 40 -31.56 -13.25 18.67
CA ALA A 40 -31.59 -13.04 17.23
C ALA A 40 -32.63 -11.97 16.85
N LYS A 41 -32.20 -10.92 16.15
CA LYS A 41 -33.09 -9.96 15.50
C LYS A 41 -33.85 -10.64 14.35
N PRO A 42 -35.16 -10.40 14.16
CA PRO A 42 -35.92 -10.97 13.06
C PRO A 42 -35.52 -10.35 11.70
N ALA A 43 -35.51 -11.18 10.67
CA ALA A 43 -35.21 -10.83 9.28
C ALA A 43 -36.21 -9.79 8.70
N PRO A 44 -35.76 -8.88 7.82
CA PRO A 44 -36.65 -7.94 7.15
C PRO A 44 -37.56 -8.66 6.13
N VAL A 45 -38.84 -8.33 6.21
CA VAL A 45 -39.93 -8.81 5.36
C VAL A 45 -39.80 -8.24 3.94
N ARG A 46 -39.75 -9.12 2.92
CA ARG A 46 -39.83 -8.75 1.50
C ARG A 46 -41.23 -8.24 1.15
N PRO A 47 -41.39 -7.09 0.48
CA PRO A 47 -42.65 -6.78 -0.18
C PRO A 47 -42.80 -7.58 -1.48
N ALA A 48 -44.04 -7.92 -1.77
CA ALA A 48 -44.49 -8.85 -2.81
C ALA A 48 -44.21 -8.35 -4.25
N ALA A 49 -43.91 -9.33 -5.12
CA ALA A 49 -43.85 -9.16 -6.55
C ALA A 49 -45.23 -8.73 -7.11
N THR A 50 -45.25 -7.64 -7.87
CA THR A 50 -46.35 -7.33 -8.79
C THR A 50 -45.90 -7.62 -10.20
N THR A 51 -46.65 -8.51 -10.83
CA THR A 51 -46.57 -8.90 -12.24
C THR A 51 -47.02 -7.76 -13.14
N SER A 52 -46.24 -7.41 -14.15
CA SER A 52 -46.76 -6.73 -15.34
C SER A 52 -46.01 -7.22 -16.57
N SER A 53 -46.77 -7.84 -17.46
CA SER A 53 -46.44 -8.33 -18.79
C SER A 53 -46.30 -7.19 -19.80
N GLY A 54 -45.39 -7.33 -20.77
CA GLY A 54 -45.61 -6.78 -22.10
C GLY A 54 -44.37 -6.29 -22.87
N GLY A 55 -44.08 -6.97 -23.98
CA GLY A 55 -43.66 -6.36 -25.26
C GLY A 55 -42.18 -5.97 -25.41
N GLY A 56 -41.54 -6.48 -26.48
CA GLY A 56 -40.13 -6.25 -26.81
C GLY A 56 -39.84 -5.01 -27.66
N GLY A 57 -38.58 -4.88 -28.05
CA GLY A 57 -38.05 -3.86 -28.96
C GLY A 57 -36.55 -3.62 -28.71
N ASP A 58 -35.79 -3.59 -29.80
CA ASP A 58 -34.35 -3.33 -29.89
C ASP A 58 -33.91 -1.96 -29.34
N ASP A 59 -32.58 -1.82 -29.24
CA ASP A 59 -31.75 -0.61 -29.24
C ASP A 59 -31.45 0.15 -27.92
N ASP A 60 -30.15 0.49 -27.83
CA ASP A 60 -29.49 1.56 -27.07
C ASP A 60 -29.42 1.49 -25.53
N LEU A 61 -28.24 1.06 -25.05
CA LEU A 61 -27.73 1.42 -23.72
C LEU A 61 -27.22 2.87 -23.76
N PRO A 62 -27.71 3.80 -22.91
CA PRO A 62 -27.22 5.17 -22.91
C PRO A 62 -25.85 5.25 -22.23
N ALA A 63 -24.90 5.83 -22.96
CA ALA A 63 -23.60 6.25 -22.45
C ALA A 63 -23.79 7.26 -21.30
N GLY A 64 -23.25 6.92 -20.13
CA GLY A 64 -23.12 7.82 -18.99
C GLY A 64 -22.32 9.05 -19.39
N TYR A 65 -22.95 10.20 -19.19
CA TYR A 65 -22.46 11.54 -19.51
C TYR A 65 -21.22 11.89 -18.69
N VAL A 66 -20.02 11.77 -19.25
CA VAL A 66 -18.82 12.40 -18.69
C VAL A 66 -18.93 13.91 -18.97
N PRO A 67 -18.85 14.80 -17.97
CA PRO A 67 -19.06 16.22 -18.21
C PRO A 67 -17.95 16.75 -19.13
N LEU A 68 -18.36 17.19 -20.34
CA LEU A 68 -17.55 17.81 -21.40
C LEU A 68 -16.55 18.86 -20.89
N ILE A 69 -16.83 19.44 -19.72
CA ILE A 69 -16.08 20.50 -19.06
C ILE A 69 -14.74 20.02 -18.47
N LYS A 70 -14.64 18.79 -17.92
CA LYS A 70 -13.35 18.25 -17.42
C LYS A 70 -12.34 18.07 -18.56
N SER A 71 -12.82 17.56 -19.70
CA SER A 71 -12.00 17.32 -20.89
C SER A 71 -11.55 18.64 -21.56
N LEU A 72 -12.42 19.65 -21.59
CA LEU A 72 -12.06 20.99 -22.11
C LEU A 72 -11.01 21.71 -21.25
N LEU A 73 -11.05 21.53 -19.92
CA LEU A 73 -10.11 22.15 -18.98
C LEU A 73 -8.76 21.42 -18.92
N GLN A 74 -8.72 20.10 -19.14
CA GLN A 74 -7.46 19.35 -19.29
C GLN A 74 -6.69 19.75 -20.55
N TRP A 75 -7.39 20.05 -21.66
CA TRP A 75 -6.76 20.52 -22.90
C TRP A 75 -6.07 21.90 -22.76
N LEU A 76 -6.50 22.71 -21.79
CA LEU A 76 -5.88 24.01 -21.48
C LEU A 76 -4.70 23.91 -20.52
N ARG A 77 -4.43 22.73 -19.94
CA ARG A 77 -3.25 22.55 -19.08
C ARG A 77 -2.00 22.53 -19.95
N PRO A 78 -0.96 23.31 -19.58
CA PRO A 78 0.30 23.28 -20.31
C PRO A 78 0.86 21.86 -20.27
N ALA A 79 1.51 21.44 -21.35
CA ALA A 79 2.10 20.11 -21.43
C ALA A 79 3.03 19.85 -20.22
N PRO A 80 3.09 18.61 -19.72
CA PRO A 80 4.00 18.24 -18.63
C PRO A 80 5.43 18.67 -18.96
N ARG A 81 6.11 19.29 -18.00
CA ARG A 81 7.52 19.63 -18.15
C ARG A 81 8.34 18.34 -18.03
N PRO A 82 9.16 17.98 -19.02
CA PRO A 82 10.02 16.80 -18.91
C PRO A 82 10.90 16.88 -17.67
N ILE A 83 11.03 15.77 -16.94
CA ILE A 83 12.03 15.64 -15.87
C ILE A 83 13.41 15.84 -16.48
N GLU A 84 14.26 16.65 -15.87
CA GLU A 84 15.65 16.85 -16.33
C GLU A 84 16.50 15.59 -16.06
N ASP A 85 17.45 15.29 -16.95
CA ASP A 85 18.27 14.07 -16.86
C ASP A 85 19.05 13.97 -15.54
N GLU A 86 19.49 15.09 -14.98
CA GLU A 86 20.21 15.12 -13.70
C GLU A 86 19.36 14.52 -12.57
N HIS A 87 18.13 15.01 -12.40
CA HIS A 87 17.20 14.56 -11.37
C HIS A 87 16.72 13.12 -11.60
N TRP A 88 16.50 12.74 -12.87
CA TRP A 88 16.14 11.36 -13.20
C TRP A 88 17.28 10.38 -12.88
N ASN A 89 18.51 10.72 -13.25
CA ASN A 89 19.68 9.91 -12.93
C ASN A 89 19.93 9.84 -11.41
N ASP A 90 19.57 10.89 -10.67
CA ASP A 90 19.61 10.85 -9.20
C ASP A 90 18.63 9.82 -8.62
N ALA A 91 17.38 9.81 -9.09
CA ALA A 91 16.40 8.80 -8.68
C ALA A 91 16.88 7.37 -8.98
N LEU A 92 17.45 7.13 -10.18
CA LEU A 92 18.06 5.84 -10.51
C LEU A 92 19.23 5.49 -9.58
N ARG A 93 20.06 6.44 -9.16
CA ARG A 93 21.15 6.17 -8.20
C ARG A 93 20.64 5.85 -6.80
N ARG A 94 19.51 6.41 -6.39
CA ARG A 94 18.98 6.25 -5.02
C ARG A 94 18.12 5.00 -4.86
N ALA A 95 17.39 4.59 -5.89
CA ALA A 95 16.46 3.47 -5.81
C ALA A 95 16.90 2.28 -6.67
N ALA A 96 17.30 1.18 -6.01
CA ALA A 96 17.76 -0.04 -6.68
C ALA A 96 16.68 -0.63 -7.61
N TRP A 97 15.41 -0.59 -7.18
CA TRP A 97 14.26 -1.03 -7.99
C TRP A 97 14.19 -0.33 -9.34
N LEU A 98 14.50 0.98 -9.40
CA LEU A 98 14.46 1.72 -10.66
C LEU A 98 15.63 1.32 -11.59
N ARG A 99 16.79 0.97 -11.02
CA ARG A 99 17.93 0.44 -11.80
C ARG A 99 17.67 -0.96 -12.34
N GLY A 100 16.94 -1.77 -11.59
CA GLY A 100 16.57 -3.14 -11.95
C GLY A 100 15.62 -3.23 -13.15
N LEU A 101 15.02 -2.12 -13.58
CA LEU A 101 14.16 -2.06 -14.77
C LEU A 101 15.01 -2.00 -16.06
N ASP A 102 14.50 -2.59 -17.14
CA ASP A 102 15.07 -2.39 -18.48
C ASP A 102 14.84 -0.96 -19.02
N ASP A 103 15.49 -0.63 -20.14
CA ASP A 103 15.41 0.72 -20.73
C ASP A 103 13.99 1.13 -21.13
N ALA A 104 13.18 0.19 -21.65
CA ALA A 104 11.82 0.48 -22.09
C ALA A 104 10.92 0.78 -20.88
N ARG A 105 11.03 -0.02 -19.81
CA ARG A 105 10.30 0.18 -18.56
C ARG A 105 10.77 1.44 -17.83
N ARG A 106 12.07 1.74 -17.80
CA ARG A 106 12.58 3.02 -17.28
C ARG A 106 12.02 4.22 -18.04
N ALA A 107 11.95 4.16 -19.36
CA ALA A 107 11.38 5.24 -20.17
C ALA A 107 9.88 5.43 -19.91
N ARG A 108 9.14 4.32 -19.77
CA ARG A 108 7.72 4.34 -19.40
C ARG A 108 7.52 4.96 -18.01
N LEU A 109 8.29 4.50 -17.02
CA LEU A 109 8.23 5.03 -15.66
C LEU A 109 8.53 6.53 -15.61
N ARG A 110 9.54 6.99 -16.35
CA ARG A 110 9.86 8.43 -16.47
C ARG A 110 8.69 9.23 -17.04
N THR A 111 7.96 8.66 -18.00
CA THR A 111 6.77 9.29 -18.58
C THR A 111 5.66 9.41 -17.54
N LEU A 112 5.39 8.34 -16.78
CA LEU A 112 4.40 8.35 -15.69
C LEU A 112 4.79 9.33 -14.59
N ALA A 113 6.04 9.31 -14.13
CA ALA A 113 6.54 10.25 -13.12
C ALA A 113 6.46 11.71 -13.59
N THR A 114 6.70 11.96 -14.88
CA THR A 114 6.53 13.30 -15.47
C THR A 114 5.07 13.74 -15.40
N ARG A 115 4.13 12.83 -15.66
CA ARG A 115 2.69 13.10 -15.52
C ARG A 115 2.30 13.32 -14.05
N PHE A 116 2.80 12.47 -13.14
CA PHE A 116 2.58 12.60 -11.70
C PHE A 116 2.97 13.99 -11.22
N LEU A 117 4.17 14.47 -11.54
CA LEU A 117 4.65 15.80 -11.14
C LEU A 117 3.85 16.95 -11.75
N HIS A 118 3.13 16.70 -12.84
CA HIS A 118 2.24 17.68 -13.46
C HIS A 118 0.85 17.69 -12.81
N GLU A 119 0.36 16.54 -12.34
CA GLU A 119 -1.02 16.36 -11.89
C GLU A 119 -1.18 16.35 -10.37
N LYS A 120 -0.12 16.00 -9.64
CA LYS A 120 -0.11 15.82 -8.19
C LYS A 120 0.69 16.94 -7.53
N THR A 121 0.17 17.47 -6.45
CA THR A 121 0.92 18.38 -5.58
C THR A 121 1.65 17.58 -4.51
N ILE A 122 2.96 17.73 -4.40
CA ILE A 122 3.77 17.16 -3.32
C ILE A 122 3.91 18.22 -2.22
N THR A 123 3.38 17.94 -1.03
CA THR A 123 3.34 18.87 0.10
C THR A 123 4.13 18.29 1.27
N PRO A 124 5.36 18.75 1.52
CA PRO A 124 6.05 18.42 2.76
C PRO A 124 5.41 19.14 3.96
N ILE A 125 5.34 18.47 5.10
CA ILE A 125 4.76 18.98 6.35
C ILE A 125 5.84 19.26 7.39
N GLY A 126 5.57 20.23 8.25
CA GLY A 126 6.48 20.63 9.32
C GLY A 126 7.72 21.33 8.79
N GLU A 127 8.89 20.96 9.29
CA GLU A 127 10.18 21.53 8.88
C GLU A 127 10.82 20.80 7.69
N LEU A 128 10.17 19.75 7.16
CA LEU A 128 10.69 18.97 6.03
C LEU A 128 10.83 19.86 4.78
N GLN A 129 12.02 19.83 4.17
CA GLN A 129 12.31 20.52 2.91
C GLN A 129 12.72 19.50 1.85
N LEU A 130 11.84 19.27 0.87
CA LEU A 130 12.14 18.39 -0.26
C LEU A 130 12.82 19.17 -1.37
N GLN A 131 13.93 18.63 -1.88
CA GLN A 131 14.58 19.15 -3.07
C GLN A 131 13.82 18.69 -4.33
N VAL A 132 14.12 19.30 -5.48
CA VAL A 132 13.54 18.87 -6.77
C VAL A 132 13.81 17.39 -7.06
N ALA A 133 15.02 16.92 -6.73
CA ALA A 133 15.40 15.51 -6.86
C ALA A 133 14.54 14.57 -6.00
N ASP A 134 14.15 14.99 -4.79
CA ASP A 134 13.29 14.20 -3.90
C ASP A 134 11.87 14.08 -4.47
N GLY A 135 11.33 15.16 -5.04
CA GLY A 135 10.05 15.12 -5.74
C GLY A 135 10.06 14.16 -6.94
N VAL A 136 11.14 14.16 -7.73
CA VAL A 136 11.31 13.22 -8.86
C VAL A 136 11.41 11.78 -8.38
N LEU A 137 12.15 11.53 -7.28
CA LEU A 137 12.25 10.20 -6.68
C LEU A 137 10.88 9.71 -6.18
N LEU A 138 10.17 10.51 -5.39
CA LEU A 138 8.84 10.17 -4.89
C LEU A 138 7.86 9.87 -6.04
N ALA A 139 7.84 10.73 -7.06
CA ALA A 139 7.00 10.51 -8.24
C ALA A 139 7.34 9.20 -8.96
N ALA A 140 8.63 8.86 -9.09
CA ALA A 140 9.05 7.61 -9.69
C ALA A 140 8.64 6.40 -8.85
N LEU A 141 8.80 6.44 -7.52
CA LEU A 141 8.39 5.37 -6.62
C LEU A 141 6.87 5.18 -6.65
N CYS A 142 6.07 6.25 -6.55
CA CYS A 142 4.60 6.16 -6.67
C CYS A 142 4.14 5.58 -8.01
N CYS A 143 4.91 5.78 -9.08
CA CYS A 143 4.55 5.28 -10.41
C CYS A 143 5.02 3.85 -10.70
N LEU A 144 5.81 3.22 -9.81
CA LEU A 144 6.25 1.83 -9.98
C LEU A 144 5.09 0.84 -10.19
N PRO A 145 4.06 0.79 -9.32
CA PRO A 145 2.94 -0.12 -9.52
C PRO A 145 2.05 0.26 -10.72
N LEU A 146 2.29 1.42 -11.34
CA LEU A 146 1.48 1.93 -12.45
C LEU A 146 2.07 1.61 -13.82
N MET A 147 3.22 0.93 -13.91
CA MET A 147 3.91 0.74 -15.19
C MET A 147 3.04 0.01 -16.24
N GLU A 148 2.40 -1.08 -15.87
CA GLU A 148 1.52 -1.83 -16.78
C GLU A 148 0.05 -1.43 -16.64
N PHE A 149 -0.35 -0.91 -15.48
CA PHE A 149 -1.70 -0.39 -15.24
C PHE A 149 -1.97 0.92 -15.99
N GLY A 150 -0.94 1.75 -16.13
CA GLY A 150 -0.97 3.01 -16.83
C GLY A 150 -1.51 4.17 -16.00
N GLU A 151 -1.78 5.25 -16.72
CA GLU A 151 -2.00 6.57 -16.16
C GLU A 151 -3.34 6.75 -15.42
N VAL A 152 -4.28 5.81 -15.62
CA VAL A 152 -5.58 5.79 -14.93
C VAL A 152 -5.42 5.56 -13.42
N GLY A 153 -4.32 4.93 -12.99
CA GLY A 153 -3.98 4.78 -11.57
C GLY A 153 -3.62 6.10 -10.86
N LEU A 154 -3.49 7.19 -11.61
CA LEU A 154 -3.33 8.54 -11.07
C LEU A 154 -4.67 9.26 -10.89
N GLU A 155 -5.81 8.64 -11.14
CA GLU A 155 -7.12 9.27 -10.92
C GLU A 155 -7.53 9.18 -9.43
N GLY A 156 -8.65 9.81 -9.06
CA GLY A 156 -9.22 9.71 -7.70
C GLY A 156 -8.61 10.61 -6.62
N TRP A 157 -7.37 11.08 -6.75
CA TRP A 157 -6.70 11.92 -5.74
C TRP A 157 -5.80 13.01 -6.35
N SER A 158 -5.34 13.99 -5.58
CA SER A 158 -4.56 15.13 -6.12
C SER A 158 -3.31 15.53 -5.35
N GLN A 159 -3.09 14.98 -4.15
CA GLN A 159 -1.97 15.42 -3.28
C GLN A 159 -1.22 14.24 -2.69
N LEU A 160 0.11 14.35 -2.70
CA LEU A 160 1.01 13.54 -1.90
C LEU A 160 1.47 14.40 -0.72
N ILE A 161 1.13 14.01 0.50
CA ILE A 161 1.55 14.68 1.72
C ILE A 161 2.71 13.91 2.34
N VAL A 162 3.82 14.59 2.62
CA VAL A 162 5.04 13.95 3.11
C VAL A 162 5.40 14.50 4.49
N TYR A 163 5.47 13.62 5.48
CA TYR A 163 5.86 13.96 6.84
C TYR A 163 7.32 13.57 7.10
N PRO A 164 8.02 14.24 8.03
CA PRO A 164 9.42 13.92 8.30
C PRO A 164 9.62 12.53 8.92
N ASP A 165 8.76 12.14 9.86
CA ASP A 165 8.91 10.93 10.68
C ASP A 165 7.76 9.94 10.49
N ALA A 166 7.96 8.69 10.91
CA ALA A 166 6.96 7.63 10.79
C ALA A 166 5.69 7.97 11.57
N PHE A 167 4.54 7.69 10.96
CA PHE A 167 3.26 7.82 11.64
C PHE A 167 2.98 6.58 12.48
N ARG A 168 2.80 6.77 13.78
CA ARG A 168 1.97 5.86 14.56
C ARG A 168 0.56 6.43 14.57
N VAL A 169 -0.24 6.11 13.54
CA VAL A 169 -1.69 6.27 13.66
C VAL A 169 -2.13 5.22 14.69
N GLN A 170 -2.16 5.60 15.96
CA GLN A 170 -3.03 4.89 16.88
C GLN A 170 -4.44 5.10 16.33
N ASN A 171 -5.11 4.02 15.96
CA ASN A 171 -6.53 3.97 15.64
C ASN A 171 -7.27 4.98 16.52
N SER A 172 -7.75 6.06 15.91
CA SER A 172 -8.23 7.24 16.60
C SER A 172 -9.48 6.91 17.40
N HIS A 173 -9.31 6.65 18.69
CA HIS A 173 -10.24 7.10 19.70
C HIS A 173 -9.68 8.43 20.23
N MET A 174 -10.25 9.56 19.79
CA MET A 174 -9.87 10.90 20.27
C MET A 174 -10.98 11.53 21.12
N ASP A 175 -10.62 11.86 22.36
CA ASP A 175 -11.22 12.80 23.32
C ASP A 175 -10.11 13.05 24.37
N ALA A 176 -9.91 14.20 24.99
CA ALA A 176 -10.44 15.56 24.87
C ALA A 176 -9.21 16.50 24.92
N ASP A 177 -9.34 17.69 24.35
CA ASP A 177 -8.34 18.79 24.36
C ASP A 177 -7.35 18.88 23.19
N GLY A 178 -7.82 18.67 21.96
CA GLY A 178 -7.05 19.09 20.78
C GLY A 178 -7.86 19.03 19.49
N VAL A 179 -8.81 19.94 19.36
CA VAL A 179 -9.76 20.13 18.24
C VAL A 179 -9.30 19.50 16.91
N LEU A 180 -9.81 18.29 16.63
CA LEU A 180 -9.98 17.79 15.28
C LEU A 180 -11.44 18.09 14.90
N HIS A 181 -11.62 19.04 13.99
CA HIS A 181 -12.95 19.41 13.51
C HIS A 181 -13.62 18.23 12.81
N GLU A 182 -14.88 18.02 13.19
CA GLU A 182 -15.88 17.12 12.62
C GLU A 182 -15.73 16.91 11.11
N TRP A 183 -15.59 15.65 10.71
CA TRP A 183 -16.25 15.17 9.49
C TRP A 183 -17.10 13.98 9.89
N ASN A 184 -18.39 14.04 9.56
CA ASN A 184 -19.42 13.07 9.95
C ASN A 184 -19.05 11.64 9.53
N ASP A 185 -19.03 10.72 10.50
CA ASP A 185 -18.62 9.31 10.44
C ASP A 185 -19.25 8.44 9.34
N GLU A 186 -20.32 8.88 8.69
CA GLU A 186 -20.99 8.14 7.62
C GLU A 186 -20.55 8.58 6.20
N VAL A 187 -19.89 9.73 6.07
CA VAL A 187 -19.27 10.22 4.81
C VAL A 187 -17.79 9.83 4.73
N ILE A 188 -17.24 9.30 5.83
CA ILE A 188 -15.82 9.02 6.01
C ILE A 188 -15.35 7.91 5.06
N GLY A 189 -16.07 6.81 4.92
CA GLY A 189 -15.66 5.72 4.02
C GLY A 189 -15.34 6.18 2.59
N GLN A 190 -16.19 7.01 1.98
CA GLN A 190 -15.98 7.52 0.62
C GLN A 190 -14.97 8.68 0.52
N ALA A 191 -14.68 9.36 1.63
CA ALA A 191 -13.83 10.55 1.64
C ALA A 191 -12.33 10.22 1.73
N TRP A 192 -11.95 9.08 2.32
CA TRP A 192 -10.56 8.60 2.36
C TRP A 192 -10.10 7.98 1.03
N ASP A 193 -11.01 7.31 0.31
CA ASP A 193 -10.75 6.76 -1.02
C ASP A 193 -10.19 7.83 -1.97
N SER A 194 -10.79 9.03 -1.93
CA SER A 194 -10.36 10.20 -2.71
C SER A 194 -9.37 11.13 -1.97
N GLY A 195 -8.96 10.76 -0.76
CA GLY A 195 -8.05 11.51 0.09
C GLY A 195 -6.61 11.59 -0.44
N PRO A 196 -5.75 12.43 0.15
CA PRO A 196 -4.35 12.49 -0.22
C PRO A 196 -3.67 11.15 0.01
N LEU A 197 -2.59 10.88 -0.74
CA LEU A 197 -1.64 9.85 -0.37
C LEU A 197 -0.68 10.42 0.67
N ILE A 198 -0.42 9.69 1.75
CA ILE A 198 0.38 10.17 2.89
C ILE A 198 1.60 9.28 3.02
N LEU A 199 2.79 9.87 3.14
CA LEU A 199 4.04 9.15 3.32
C LEU A 199 4.86 9.72 4.47
N SER A 200 5.67 8.86 5.07
CA SER A 200 6.78 9.26 5.91
C SER A 200 8.08 9.29 5.10
N TRP A 201 8.79 10.42 5.14
CA TRP A 201 10.10 10.54 4.50
C TRP A 201 11.16 9.68 5.19
N ALA A 202 11.04 9.45 6.50
CA ALA A 202 11.91 8.52 7.22
C ALA A 202 11.75 7.08 6.70
N ASP A 203 10.51 6.63 6.53
CA ASP A 203 10.23 5.27 6.03
C ASP A 203 10.67 5.12 4.56
N VAL A 204 10.43 6.13 3.72
CA VAL A 204 10.95 6.16 2.33
C VAL A 204 12.48 6.09 2.30
N GLN A 205 13.18 6.78 3.20
CA GLN A 205 14.64 6.68 3.25
C GLN A 205 15.10 5.32 3.76
N SER A 206 14.38 4.71 4.70
CA SER A 206 14.69 3.40 5.26
C SER A 206 14.52 2.30 4.20
N GLU A 207 13.42 2.28 3.46
CA GLU A 207 13.20 1.28 2.40
C GLU A 207 14.23 1.40 1.26
N LEU A 208 14.68 2.62 0.94
CA LEU A 208 15.74 2.84 -0.06
C LEU A 208 17.10 2.35 0.41
N ALA A 209 17.36 2.38 1.72
CA ALA A 209 18.59 1.87 2.32
C ALA A 209 18.60 0.33 2.38
N SER A 210 17.43 -0.29 2.50
CA SER A 210 17.23 -1.73 2.55
C SER A 210 16.20 -2.20 1.49
N PRO A 211 16.52 -2.13 0.19
CA PRO A 211 15.54 -2.33 -0.88
C PRO A 211 15.06 -3.79 -1.04
N HIS A 212 15.55 -4.71 -0.21
CA HIS A 212 15.35 -6.15 -0.34
C HIS A 212 14.71 -6.79 0.91
N ASP A 213 14.25 -5.97 1.86
CA ASP A 213 13.73 -6.43 3.15
C ASP A 213 12.23 -6.81 3.10
N GLY A 214 11.61 -6.86 1.92
CA GLY A 214 10.18 -7.17 1.78
C GLY A 214 9.26 -5.98 2.08
N PHE A 215 9.81 -4.76 2.18
CA PHE A 215 9.08 -3.56 2.57
C PHE A 215 9.19 -2.47 1.49
N CYS A 216 8.06 -1.86 1.13
CA CYS A 216 7.99 -0.72 0.21
C CYS A 216 6.71 0.11 0.46
N VAL A 217 6.74 1.01 1.44
CA VAL A 217 5.58 1.82 1.88
C VAL A 217 4.98 2.65 0.75
N VAL A 218 5.80 3.13 -0.19
CA VAL A 218 5.27 3.92 -1.31
C VAL A 218 4.42 3.06 -2.24
N VAL A 219 4.83 1.81 -2.47
CA VAL A 219 4.02 0.85 -3.23
C VAL A 219 2.76 0.50 -2.45
N HIS A 220 2.88 0.20 -1.16
CA HIS A 220 1.77 -0.12 -0.27
C HIS A 220 0.64 0.91 -0.37
N GLU A 221 0.96 2.19 -0.13
CA GLU A 221 -0.03 3.27 -0.17
C GLU A 221 -0.61 3.49 -1.57
N MET A 222 0.18 3.27 -2.62
CA MET A 222 -0.33 3.35 -3.99
C MET A 222 -1.24 2.19 -4.34
N VAL A 223 -1.03 1.00 -3.77
CA VAL A 223 -1.89 -0.15 -3.97
C VAL A 223 -3.28 0.09 -3.38
N HIS A 224 -3.37 0.69 -2.20
CA HIS A 224 -4.65 1.13 -1.64
C HIS A 224 -5.35 2.14 -2.56
N LYS A 225 -4.60 3.04 -3.21
CA LYS A 225 -5.19 3.94 -4.22
C LYS A 225 -5.63 3.23 -5.49
N LEU A 226 -4.98 2.13 -5.88
CA LEU A 226 -5.40 1.30 -7.01
C LEU A 226 -6.64 0.47 -6.71
N ASP A 227 -6.70 -0.09 -5.50
CA ASP A 227 -7.83 -0.89 -5.02
C ASP A 227 -9.10 -0.04 -5.00
N ALA A 228 -9.03 1.14 -4.38
CA ALA A 228 -10.14 2.08 -4.26
C ALA A 228 -10.68 2.66 -5.59
N LEU A 229 -10.07 2.39 -6.75
CA LEU A 229 -10.45 3.01 -8.03
C LEU A 229 -11.86 2.64 -8.52
N ASP A 230 -12.35 1.44 -8.21
CA ASP A 230 -13.73 1.05 -8.54
C ASP A 230 -14.73 1.31 -7.39
N GLY A 231 -14.24 1.91 -6.29
CA GLY A 231 -15.01 2.27 -5.11
C GLY A 231 -15.14 1.15 -4.08
N ALA A 232 -14.42 0.03 -4.24
CA ALA A 232 -14.23 -0.98 -3.20
C ALA A 232 -12.78 -0.97 -2.71
N MET A 233 -12.57 -1.29 -1.44
CA MET A 233 -11.26 -1.71 -0.94
C MET A 233 -11.41 -3.16 -0.48
N ASP A 234 -11.10 -4.09 -1.36
CA ASP A 234 -11.27 -5.53 -1.13
C ASP A 234 -10.07 -6.36 -1.61
N GLY A 235 -8.95 -5.70 -1.92
CA GLY A 235 -7.75 -6.32 -2.46
C GLY A 235 -7.87 -6.69 -3.95
N THR A 236 -8.86 -6.17 -4.66
CA THR A 236 -9.09 -6.43 -6.08
C THR A 236 -9.10 -5.12 -6.88
N PRO A 237 -7.99 -4.76 -7.56
CA PRO A 237 -7.96 -3.57 -8.38
C PRO A 237 -8.91 -3.71 -9.59
N PRO A 238 -9.24 -2.62 -10.32
CA PRO A 238 -10.05 -2.68 -11.52
C PRO A 238 -9.45 -3.59 -12.59
N LEU A 239 -10.08 -4.75 -12.82
CA LEU A 239 -9.61 -5.79 -13.74
C LEU A 239 -10.69 -6.20 -14.76
N PRO A 240 -10.31 -6.73 -15.94
CA PRO A 240 -11.28 -7.37 -16.84
C PRO A 240 -12.04 -8.49 -16.13
N ARG A 241 -13.37 -8.55 -16.28
CA ARG A 241 -14.28 -9.46 -15.53
C ARG A 241 -13.89 -10.94 -15.49
N ALA A 242 -13.20 -11.45 -16.51
CA ALA A 242 -12.72 -12.84 -16.49
C ALA A 242 -11.58 -12.99 -15.47
N TRP A 243 -10.59 -12.10 -15.55
CA TRP A 243 -9.46 -12.09 -14.65
C TRP A 243 -9.84 -11.65 -13.24
N GLN A 244 -10.74 -10.67 -13.06
CA GLN A 244 -11.21 -10.27 -11.74
C GLN A 244 -11.75 -11.45 -10.91
N ARG A 245 -12.47 -12.38 -11.55
CA ARG A 245 -12.99 -13.59 -10.88
C ARG A 245 -11.89 -14.58 -10.50
N GLU A 246 -10.89 -14.75 -11.37
CA GLU A 246 -9.71 -15.58 -11.09
C GLU A 246 -8.93 -14.97 -9.92
N TRP A 247 -8.63 -13.67 -10.00
CA TRP A 247 -7.94 -12.90 -8.97
C TRP A 247 -8.62 -13.04 -7.61
N ALA A 248 -9.92 -12.70 -7.52
CA ALA A 248 -10.63 -12.73 -6.24
C ALA A 248 -10.67 -14.14 -5.63
N ALA A 249 -10.80 -15.19 -6.45
CA ALA A 249 -10.78 -16.56 -5.96
C ALA A 249 -9.39 -16.97 -5.42
N ASP A 250 -8.34 -16.72 -6.20
CA ASP A 250 -6.99 -17.16 -5.88
C ASP A 250 -6.40 -16.33 -4.72
N PHE A 251 -6.62 -15.00 -4.70
CA PHE A 251 -6.22 -14.14 -3.58
C PHE A 251 -6.94 -14.49 -2.28
N GLN A 252 -8.27 -14.69 -2.31
CA GLN A 252 -9.01 -15.06 -1.11
C GLN A 252 -8.53 -16.41 -0.56
N GLN A 253 -8.28 -17.39 -1.43
CA GLN A 253 -7.78 -18.70 -1.02
C GLN A 253 -6.39 -18.57 -0.35
N SER A 254 -5.48 -17.79 -0.94
CA SER A 254 -4.15 -17.55 -0.37
C SER A 254 -4.22 -16.77 0.94
N TYR A 255 -5.09 -15.76 1.03
CA TYR A 255 -5.33 -14.98 2.23
C TYR A 255 -5.84 -15.85 3.39
N ASP A 256 -6.88 -16.66 3.16
CA ASP A 256 -7.44 -17.55 4.19
C ASP A 256 -6.39 -18.54 4.71
N ALA A 257 -5.57 -19.09 3.80
CA ALA A 257 -4.48 -19.99 4.16
C ALA A 257 -3.34 -19.28 4.91
N PHE A 258 -3.08 -18.01 4.61
CA PHE A 258 -2.10 -17.18 5.28
C PHE A 258 -2.56 -16.81 6.71
N CYS A 259 -3.80 -16.35 6.87
CA CYS A 259 -4.40 -16.09 8.17
C CYS A 259 -4.34 -17.33 9.08
N ALA A 260 -4.67 -18.51 8.55
CA ALA A 260 -4.59 -19.76 9.31
C ALA A 260 -3.16 -20.09 9.79
N GLN A 261 -2.13 -19.72 9.02
CA GLN A 261 -0.73 -19.89 9.43
C GLN A 261 -0.34 -18.91 10.54
N VAL A 262 -0.72 -17.64 10.39
CA VAL A 262 -0.48 -16.59 11.39
C VAL A 262 -1.19 -16.91 12.71
N ASP A 263 -2.46 -17.32 12.66
CA ASP A 263 -3.25 -17.75 13.83
C ASP A 263 -2.64 -18.95 14.56
N ALA A 264 -1.99 -19.84 13.80
CA ALA A 264 -1.27 -20.99 14.35
C ALA A 264 0.12 -20.63 14.91
N GLY A 265 0.56 -19.38 14.79
CA GLY A 265 1.87 -18.91 15.22
C GLY A 265 3.02 -19.47 14.38
N VAL A 266 2.75 -19.85 13.13
CA VAL A 266 3.77 -20.30 12.18
C VAL A 266 4.56 -19.06 11.73
N GLU A 267 5.89 -19.17 11.72
CA GLU A 267 6.75 -18.14 11.15
C GLU A 267 6.54 -18.10 9.63
N THR A 268 6.03 -16.97 9.13
CA THR A 268 5.72 -16.76 7.72
C THR A 268 6.88 -16.05 7.02
N GLY A 269 7.09 -16.37 5.73
CA GLY A 269 8.04 -15.64 4.89
C GLY A 269 7.54 -14.25 4.44
N ILE A 270 6.28 -13.93 4.71
CA ILE A 270 5.63 -12.64 4.43
C ILE A 270 5.22 -12.02 5.77
N ASP A 271 5.23 -10.70 5.86
CA ASP A 271 4.85 -9.96 7.06
C ASP A 271 3.43 -10.38 7.54
N PRO A 272 3.27 -10.79 8.81
CA PRO A 272 1.97 -11.14 9.38
C PRO A 272 0.91 -10.03 9.30
N TYR A 273 1.30 -8.77 9.11
CA TYR A 273 0.37 -7.66 8.84
C TYR A 273 -0.54 -7.92 7.64
N ALA A 274 -0.09 -8.72 6.67
CA ALA A 274 -0.89 -9.14 5.53
C ALA A 274 -2.15 -9.95 5.94
N ALA A 275 -2.25 -10.44 7.18
CA ALA A 275 -3.41 -11.17 7.69
C ALA A 275 -4.50 -10.26 8.29
N GLU A 276 -4.30 -8.93 8.35
CA GLU A 276 -5.25 -8.00 8.94
C GLU A 276 -6.51 -7.82 8.07
N ALA A 277 -6.35 -7.71 6.75
CA ALA A 277 -7.45 -7.59 5.80
C ALA A 277 -7.03 -7.99 4.36
N PRO A 278 -7.98 -8.35 3.46
CA PRO A 278 -7.67 -8.67 2.07
C PRO A 278 -6.95 -7.56 1.28
N GLU A 279 -7.32 -6.30 1.51
CA GLU A 279 -6.68 -5.12 0.92
C GLU A 279 -5.22 -4.97 1.40
N GLU A 280 -4.96 -5.27 2.68
CA GLU A 280 -3.61 -5.28 3.24
C GLU A 280 -2.79 -6.46 2.71
N PHE A 281 -3.42 -7.62 2.51
CA PHE A 281 -2.78 -8.76 1.88
C PHE A 281 -2.31 -8.43 0.47
N PHE A 282 -3.14 -7.73 -0.32
CA PHE A 282 -2.76 -7.27 -1.66
C PHE A 282 -1.63 -6.21 -1.61
N ALA A 283 -1.72 -5.24 -0.69
CA ALA A 283 -0.70 -4.22 -0.52
C ALA A 283 0.66 -4.83 -0.13
N VAL A 284 0.70 -5.66 0.91
CA VAL A 284 1.93 -6.33 1.36
C VAL A 284 2.47 -7.27 0.27
N ALA A 285 1.64 -8.09 -0.38
CA ALA A 285 2.12 -8.94 -1.48
C ALA A 285 2.75 -8.11 -2.62
N SER A 286 2.20 -6.91 -2.89
CA SER A 286 2.75 -5.97 -3.86
C SER A 286 4.09 -5.39 -3.41
N GLU A 287 4.29 -5.08 -2.12
CA GLU A 287 5.60 -4.68 -1.59
C GLU A 287 6.66 -5.74 -1.88
N TYR A 288 6.35 -7.00 -1.59
CA TYR A 288 7.26 -8.11 -1.83
C TYR A 288 7.50 -8.35 -3.32
N HIS A 289 6.52 -8.10 -4.20
CA HIS A 289 6.74 -8.18 -5.64
C HIS A 289 7.87 -7.24 -6.10
N PHE A 290 7.95 -6.03 -5.56
CA PHE A 290 9.01 -5.08 -5.95
C PHE A 290 10.30 -5.25 -5.15
N SER A 291 10.21 -5.59 -3.87
CA SER A 291 11.37 -5.61 -2.95
C SER A 291 12.02 -6.99 -2.79
N ALA A 292 11.23 -8.07 -2.69
CA ALA A 292 11.69 -9.42 -2.42
C ALA A 292 10.90 -10.48 -3.25
N PRO A 293 10.96 -10.41 -4.59
CA PRO A 293 10.10 -11.22 -5.46
C PRO A 293 10.32 -12.72 -5.34
N ASP A 294 11.54 -13.15 -5.03
CA ASP A 294 11.87 -14.57 -4.84
C ASP A 294 11.17 -15.15 -3.60
N LEU A 295 11.13 -14.36 -2.51
CA LEU A 295 10.44 -14.73 -1.27
C LEU A 295 8.93 -14.79 -1.46
N LEU A 296 8.36 -13.83 -2.22
CA LEU A 296 6.96 -13.87 -2.61
C LEU A 296 6.63 -15.12 -3.44
N ALA A 297 7.47 -15.45 -4.43
CA ALA A 297 7.23 -16.60 -5.30
C ALA A 297 7.35 -17.94 -4.54
N GLU A 298 8.18 -18.01 -3.50
CA GLU A 298 8.27 -19.17 -2.61
C GLU A 298 7.05 -19.28 -1.69
N ALA A 299 6.67 -18.18 -1.04
CA ALA A 299 5.62 -18.18 -0.02
C ALA A 299 4.20 -18.19 -0.60
N LEU A 300 3.96 -17.47 -1.69
CA LEU A 300 2.65 -17.23 -2.30
C LEU A 300 2.72 -17.34 -3.85
N PRO A 301 3.00 -18.52 -4.42
CA PRO A 301 3.28 -18.67 -5.84
C PRO A 301 2.12 -18.26 -6.77
N GLU A 302 0.87 -18.55 -6.41
CA GLU A 302 -0.31 -18.15 -7.19
C GLU A 302 -0.48 -16.62 -7.21
N VAL A 303 -0.34 -15.97 -6.05
CA VAL A 303 -0.37 -14.51 -5.91
C VAL A 303 0.76 -13.89 -6.71
N ALA A 304 1.98 -14.41 -6.61
CA ALA A 304 3.14 -13.94 -7.36
C ALA A 304 2.90 -13.98 -8.88
N ALA A 305 2.23 -15.02 -9.38
CA ALA A 305 1.88 -15.13 -10.80
C ALA A 305 0.87 -14.07 -11.23
N HIS A 306 -0.14 -13.78 -10.40
CA HIS A 306 -1.08 -12.68 -10.66
C HIS A 306 -0.40 -11.31 -10.65
N LEU A 307 0.46 -11.04 -9.66
CA LEU A 307 1.19 -9.78 -9.57
C LEU A 307 2.15 -9.60 -10.76
N ARG A 308 2.80 -10.66 -11.23
CA ARG A 308 3.61 -10.62 -12.46
C ARG A 308 2.78 -10.30 -13.71
N ARG A 309 1.54 -10.79 -13.79
CA ARG A 309 0.61 -10.43 -14.88
C ARG A 309 0.12 -8.98 -14.77
N PHE A 310 0.02 -8.45 -13.55
CA PHE A 310 -0.50 -7.11 -13.26
C PHE A 310 0.55 -6.01 -13.38
N TYR A 311 1.75 -6.20 -12.82
CA TYR A 311 2.85 -5.23 -12.79
C TYR A 311 3.95 -5.51 -13.82
N GLY A 312 3.93 -6.69 -14.45
CA GLY A 312 5.03 -7.19 -15.26
C GLY A 312 6.08 -7.93 -14.42
N GLU A 313 7.25 -8.18 -15.01
CA GLU A 313 8.36 -8.79 -14.27
C GLU A 313 8.80 -7.88 -13.10
N PRO A 314 9.15 -8.44 -11.94
CA PRO A 314 9.71 -7.63 -10.86
C PRO A 314 11.06 -7.02 -11.30
N PRO A 315 11.50 -5.90 -10.69
CA PRO A 315 12.83 -5.35 -10.95
C PRO A 315 13.93 -6.38 -10.71
N ALA A 316 14.97 -6.40 -11.55
CA ALA A 316 16.14 -7.22 -11.27
C ALA A 316 16.82 -6.74 -9.98
N MET A 317 17.22 -7.68 -9.13
CA MET A 317 17.97 -7.39 -7.91
C MET A 317 19.38 -6.94 -8.29
N VAL A 318 19.65 -5.64 -8.22
CA VAL A 318 20.96 -5.06 -8.53
C VAL A 318 21.64 -4.71 -7.20
N GLY A 319 22.61 -5.54 -6.81
CA GLY A 319 23.47 -5.32 -5.64
C GLY A 319 24.49 -4.20 -5.82
#